data_AF-A0AA38IR84-F1
#
_entry.id   AF-A0AA38IR84-F1
#
_cell.length_a   1.000
_cell.length_b   1.000
_cell.length_c   1.000
_cell.angle_alpha   90.00
_cell.angle_beta   90.00
_cell.angle_gamma   90.00
#
_symmetry.space_group_name_H-M   'P 1'
#
loop_
_entity.id
_entity.type
_entity.pdbx_description
1 polymer ?
#
loop_
_entity_poly.entity_id
_entity_poly.type
_entity_poly.pdbx_seq_one_letter_code
_entity_poly.pdbx_strand_id
1 'polypeptide(L)'
;MMCFKHYTPLPLSDDEMSIGMSENGAESQEVIITKLRTENEALRTEISYLKNELRQLESSINQQLEGERFEKINTSDSDTKSLVDELKNELFHHFTKFKNEINKTIEHKFSEIHSITENLQAKPKFSDIVKKQDVVIIKPKTNQTGKVTLESIQQTIDPVAEDIGVNHVKQLRNRGVVIGCNKKEDITKLHNISTQKLGEDYTIRKSGLRNPMIKIVGLSESYNEESLKRCITRQKSTLKDLVNRWKLVICKKMKKKNIWR
;
A
#
# COMPACT_ATOMS: atom_id res chain seq x y z
N MET A 1 48.94 -0.39 10.92
CA MET A 1 48.50 0.84 11.61
C MET A 1 47.30 1.39 10.83
N MET A 2 46.08 0.96 11.17
CA MET A 2 44.86 1.35 10.45
C MET A 2 44.12 2.41 11.26
N CYS A 3 43.92 3.59 10.65
CA CYS A 3 43.18 4.69 11.25
C CYS A 3 41.68 4.41 11.17
N PHE A 4 41.06 4.08 12.30
CA PHE A 4 39.60 4.13 12.45
C PHE A 4 39.16 5.60 12.53
N LYS A 5 38.55 6.12 11.46
CA LYS A 5 37.77 7.36 11.53
C LYS A 5 36.56 7.10 12.42
N HIS A 6 36.61 7.59 13.65
CA HIS A 6 35.46 7.63 14.54
C HIS A 6 34.42 8.56 13.92
N TYR A 7 33.24 8.02 13.63
CA TYR A 7 32.08 8.82 13.24
C TYR A 7 31.42 9.30 14.53
N THR A 8 31.58 10.59 14.85
CA THR A 8 30.79 11.25 15.88
C THR A 8 29.41 11.55 15.31
N PRO A 9 28.31 11.16 15.97
CA PRO A 9 26.97 11.59 15.58
C PRO A 9 26.88 13.11 15.80
N LEU A 10 26.43 13.84 14.78
CA LEU A 10 26.04 15.24 14.92
C LEU A 10 24.93 15.35 15.98
N PRO A 11 25.02 16.30 16.93
CA PRO A 11 23.96 16.51 17.89
C PRO A 11 22.72 17.00 17.14
N LEU A 12 21.59 16.31 17.34
CA LEU A 12 20.28 16.82 16.98
C LEU A 12 20.09 18.13 17.76
N SER A 13 19.98 19.23 17.04
CA SER A 13 19.58 20.52 17.60
C SER A 13 18.15 20.41 18.14
N ASP A 14 17.95 20.79 19.39
CA ASP A 14 16.66 20.79 20.10
C ASP A 14 15.63 21.81 19.57
N ASP A 15 15.95 22.52 18.50
CA ASP A 15 15.03 23.44 17.83
C ASP A 15 14.21 22.70 16.77
N GLU A 16 13.10 22.11 17.19
CA GLU A 16 11.82 22.12 16.46
C GLU A 16 10.71 21.43 17.29
N MET A 17 10.65 21.76 18.58
CA MET A 17 9.39 21.73 19.32
C MET A 17 8.69 23.06 19.07
N SER A 18 7.63 23.04 18.26
CA SER A 18 6.50 24.00 18.17
C SER A 18 6.24 24.45 16.73
N ILE A 19 5.32 23.76 16.05
CA ILE A 19 4.52 24.41 15.00
C ILE A 19 3.06 24.08 15.27
N GLY A 20 2.33 25.13 15.61
CA GLY A 20 0.92 25.11 15.96
C GLY A 20 0.03 24.79 14.78
N MET A 21 -1.20 24.43 15.13
CA MET A 21 -2.28 24.14 14.20
C MET A 21 -2.56 25.36 13.30
N SER A 22 -2.16 25.29 12.03
CA SER A 22 -2.69 26.15 10.97
C SER A 22 -2.76 25.39 9.64
N GLU A 23 -3.58 25.89 8.73
CA GLU A 23 -4.28 25.22 7.61
C GLU A 23 -3.44 24.62 6.46
N ASN A 24 -2.19 24.18 6.69
CA ASN A 24 -1.25 23.69 5.65
C ASN A 24 -0.96 22.18 5.70
N GLY A 25 -1.88 21.36 6.22
CA GLY A 25 -1.64 19.92 6.47
C GLY A 25 -1.34 19.05 5.23
N ALA A 26 -1.61 19.53 4.02
CA ALA A 26 -1.32 18.78 2.79
C ALA A 26 0.14 18.97 2.32
N GLU A 27 0.69 20.19 2.42
CA GLU A 27 2.08 20.49 2.04
C GLU A 27 3.06 19.81 3.01
N SER A 28 2.75 19.78 4.31
CA SER A 28 3.57 19.08 5.30
C SER A 28 3.63 17.56 5.06
N GLN A 29 2.54 16.93 4.61
CA GLN A 29 2.53 15.50 4.31
C GLN A 29 3.30 15.17 3.03
N GLU A 30 3.23 16.01 2.01
CA GLU A 30 3.96 15.80 0.75
C GLU A 30 5.48 15.94 0.95
N VAL A 31 5.92 16.88 1.79
CA VAL A 31 7.33 17.03 2.21
C VAL A 31 7.83 15.81 3.00
N ILE A 32 7.01 15.23 3.88
CA ILE A 32 7.36 14.01 4.61
C ILE A 32 7.48 12.82 3.65
N ILE A 33 6.56 12.69 2.69
CA ILE A 33 6.57 11.61 1.70
C ILE A 33 7.79 11.71 0.78
N THR A 34 8.16 12.91 0.33
CA THR A 34 9.36 13.09 -0.50
C THR A 34 10.63 12.77 0.27
N LYS A 35 10.74 13.20 1.54
CA LYS A 35 11.87 12.86 2.40
C LYS A 35 12.02 11.35 2.61
N LEU A 36 10.91 10.65 2.87
CA LEU A 36 10.89 9.19 3.00
C LEU A 36 11.24 8.47 1.68
N ARG A 37 10.88 9.03 0.53
CA ARG A 37 11.24 8.47 -0.79
C ARG A 37 12.74 8.60 -1.04
N THR A 38 13.32 9.77 -0.79
CA THR A 38 14.76 10.00 -0.97
C THR A 38 15.59 9.12 -0.05
N GLU A 39 15.13 8.92 1.19
CA GLU A 39 15.84 8.08 2.16
C GLU A 39 15.75 6.58 1.79
N ASN A 40 14.59 6.12 1.30
CA ASN A 40 14.46 4.76 0.76
C ASN A 40 15.32 4.53 -0.48
N GLU A 41 15.47 5.53 -1.34
CA GLU A 41 16.30 5.45 -2.53
C GLU A 41 17.79 5.37 -2.15
N ALA A 42 18.22 6.20 -1.20
CA ALA A 42 19.58 6.12 -0.63
C ALA A 42 19.86 4.73 -0.03
N LEU A 43 18.97 4.19 0.80
CA LEU A 43 19.11 2.84 1.36
C LEU A 43 19.19 1.75 0.29
N ARG A 44 18.42 1.87 -0.80
CA ARG A 44 18.50 0.93 -1.93
C ARG A 44 19.86 0.98 -2.62
N THR A 45 20.42 2.18 -2.81
CA THR A 45 21.76 2.32 -3.40
C THR A 45 22.84 1.71 -2.51
N GLU A 46 22.74 1.91 -1.19
CA GLU A 46 23.67 1.34 -0.22
C GLU A 46 23.59 -0.18 -0.17
N ILE A 47 22.38 -0.75 -0.13
CA ILE A 47 22.19 -2.21 -0.23
C ILE A 47 22.78 -2.76 -1.53
N SER A 48 22.63 -2.05 -2.65
CA SER A 48 23.20 -2.45 -3.93
C SER A 48 24.73 -2.45 -3.89
N TYR A 49 25.32 -1.43 -3.26
CA TYR A 49 26.77 -1.33 -3.09
C TYR A 49 27.31 -2.49 -2.23
N LEU A 50 26.73 -2.71 -1.05
CA LEU A 50 27.13 -3.79 -0.13
C LEU A 50 26.98 -5.18 -0.76
N LYS A 51 25.95 -5.41 -1.58
CA LYS A 51 25.78 -6.67 -2.33
C LYS A 51 26.86 -6.88 -3.39
N ASN A 52 27.35 -5.82 -4.01
CA ASN A 52 28.46 -5.94 -4.97
C ASN A 52 29.78 -6.19 -4.25
N GLU A 53 30.02 -5.52 -3.13
CA GLU A 53 31.22 -5.73 -2.31
C GLU A 53 31.27 -7.16 -1.74
N LEU A 54 30.14 -7.69 -1.26
CA LEU A 54 30.03 -9.10 -0.87
C LEU A 54 30.36 -10.06 -2.02
N ARG A 55 29.86 -9.81 -3.23
CA ARG A 55 30.19 -10.63 -4.40
C ARG A 55 31.68 -10.58 -4.76
N GLN A 56 32.32 -9.42 -4.61
CA GLN A 56 33.75 -9.29 -4.83
C GLN A 56 34.55 -10.08 -3.78
N LEU A 57 34.18 -9.98 -2.50
CA LEU A 57 34.80 -10.76 -1.42
C LEU A 57 34.61 -12.26 -1.62
N GLU A 58 33.42 -12.72 -1.99
CA GLU A 58 33.16 -14.13 -2.33
C GLU A 58 34.05 -14.59 -3.49
N SER A 59 34.21 -13.77 -4.53
CA SER A 59 35.12 -14.06 -5.63
C SER A 59 36.57 -14.14 -5.18
N SER A 60 37.03 -13.22 -4.32
CA SER A 60 38.40 -13.23 -3.80
C SER A 60 38.67 -14.44 -2.90
N ILE A 61 37.72 -14.82 -2.04
CA ILE A 61 37.83 -16.01 -1.19
C ILE A 61 37.88 -17.28 -2.05
N ASN A 62 36.99 -17.41 -3.04
CA ASN A 62 37.00 -18.57 -3.93
C ASN A 62 38.29 -18.64 -4.75
N GLN A 63 38.82 -17.50 -5.20
CA GLN A 63 40.09 -17.44 -5.92
C GLN A 63 41.30 -17.77 -5.02
N GLN A 64 41.25 -17.40 -3.74
CA GLN A 64 42.26 -17.80 -2.75
C GLN A 64 42.17 -19.30 -2.44
N LEU A 65 40.96 -19.86 -2.29
CA LEU A 65 40.76 -21.29 -2.08
C LEU A 65 41.15 -22.14 -3.30
N GLU A 66 40.93 -21.64 -4.52
CA GLU A 66 41.38 -22.29 -5.75
C GLU A 66 42.88 -22.10 -6.02
N GLY A 67 43.45 -20.94 -5.63
CA GLY A 67 44.89 -20.67 -5.66
C GLY A 67 45.67 -21.49 -4.63
N GLU A 68 45.05 -21.81 -3.49
CA GLU A 68 45.47 -22.83 -2.53
C GLU A 68 45.01 -24.24 -2.98
N ARG A 69 45.08 -24.51 -4.28
CA ARG A 69 45.13 -25.89 -4.77
C ARG A 69 46.28 -26.58 -4.04
N PHE A 70 45.88 -27.57 -3.24
CA PHE A 70 46.67 -28.55 -2.50
C PHE A 70 47.67 -29.33 -3.40
N GLU A 71 48.66 -28.67 -4.00
CA GLU A 71 49.77 -29.35 -4.69
C GLU A 71 50.89 -29.78 -3.73
N LYS A 72 50.72 -29.59 -2.43
CA LYS A 72 51.64 -30.14 -1.40
C LYS A 72 50.95 -30.67 -0.15
N ILE A 73 49.93 -31.52 -0.28
CA ILE A 73 49.65 -32.54 0.76
C ILE A 73 49.26 -33.86 0.07
N ASN A 74 50.16 -34.37 -0.75
CA ASN A 74 50.32 -35.82 -0.96
C ASN A 74 51.43 -36.33 -0.02
N THR A 75 51.47 -35.82 1.21
CA THR A 75 52.31 -36.39 2.27
C THR A 75 51.51 -37.48 2.97
N SER A 76 52.05 -38.68 2.84
CA SER A 76 51.54 -39.99 3.22
C SER A 76 51.45 -40.22 4.73
N ASP A 77 50.90 -39.28 5.50
CA ASP A 77 50.69 -39.44 6.95
C ASP A 77 49.22 -39.31 7.33
N SER A 78 48.64 -40.44 7.74
CA SER A 78 47.26 -40.62 8.25
C SER A 78 46.81 -39.50 9.18
N ASP A 79 47.70 -39.08 10.07
CA ASP A 79 47.40 -38.14 11.14
C ASP A 79 47.21 -36.70 10.63
N THR A 80 47.95 -36.32 9.59
CA THR A 80 47.79 -35.00 8.95
C THR A 80 46.46 -34.89 8.19
N LYS A 81 45.99 -36.00 7.62
CA LYS A 81 44.69 -36.04 6.91
C LYS A 81 43.52 -35.93 7.88
N SER A 82 43.62 -36.60 9.02
CA SER A 82 42.66 -36.49 10.13
C SER A 82 42.52 -35.06 10.64
N LEU A 83 43.64 -34.39 10.90
CA LEU A 83 43.66 -32.99 11.38
C LEU A 83 43.04 -32.01 10.37
N VAL A 84 43.29 -32.21 9.07
CA VAL A 84 42.70 -31.38 8.00
C VAL A 84 41.19 -31.58 7.92
N ASP A 85 40.71 -32.82 8.08
CA ASP A 85 39.28 -33.11 8.07
C ASP A 85 38.57 -32.57 9.33
N GLU A 86 39.22 -32.59 10.50
CA GLU A 86 38.75 -31.94 11.72
C GLU A 86 38.61 -30.42 11.56
N LEU A 87 39.64 -29.75 11.03
CA LEU A 87 39.62 -28.31 10.76
C LEU A 87 38.52 -27.92 9.75
N LYS A 88 38.31 -28.74 8.71
CA LYS A 88 37.22 -28.51 7.75
C LYS A 88 35.86 -28.61 8.42
N ASN A 89 35.66 -29.60 9.30
CA ASN A 89 34.41 -29.79 10.02
C ASN A 89 34.12 -28.65 11.01
N GLU A 90 35.13 -28.18 11.74
CA GLU A 90 34.98 -27.00 12.61
C GLU A 90 34.65 -25.73 11.82
N LEU A 91 35.36 -25.51 10.70
CA LEU A 91 35.11 -24.37 9.82
C LEU A 91 33.68 -24.41 9.27
N PHE A 92 33.23 -25.58 8.82
CA PHE A 92 31.86 -25.77 8.32
C PHE A 92 30.82 -25.55 9.41
N HIS A 93 31.10 -25.99 10.64
CA HIS A 93 30.23 -25.75 11.80
C HIS A 93 30.10 -24.25 12.10
N HIS A 94 31.21 -23.52 12.11
CA HIS A 94 31.22 -22.08 12.31
C HIS A 94 30.45 -21.32 11.22
N PHE A 95 30.66 -21.67 9.95
CA PHE A 95 29.90 -21.08 8.83
C PHE A 95 28.40 -21.35 8.93
N THR A 96 28.02 -22.58 9.31
CA THR A 96 26.61 -22.95 9.46
C THR A 96 25.95 -22.17 10.59
N LYS A 97 26.64 -22.01 11.71
CA LYS A 97 26.16 -21.22 12.86
C LYS A 97 25.98 -19.74 12.49
N PHE A 98 26.98 -19.15 11.83
CA PHE A 98 26.93 -17.76 11.39
C PHE A 98 25.78 -17.51 10.38
N LYS A 99 25.60 -18.42 9.41
CA LYS A 99 24.50 -18.36 8.45
C LYS A 99 23.13 -18.39 9.14
N ASN A 100 22.97 -19.24 10.15
CA ASN A 100 21.74 -19.36 10.91
C ASN A 100 21.45 -18.11 11.75
N GLU A 101 22.46 -17.47 12.32
CA GLU A 101 22.31 -16.20 13.04
C GLU A 101 21.87 -15.07 12.10
N ILE A 102 22.50 -14.94 10.93
CA ILE A 102 22.09 -13.96 9.90
C ILE A 102 20.62 -14.17 9.51
N ASN A 103 20.22 -15.41 9.24
CA ASN A 103 18.84 -15.71 8.84
C ASN A 103 17.84 -15.32 9.94
N LYS A 104 18.15 -15.59 11.22
CA LYS A 104 17.31 -15.15 12.35
C LYS A 104 17.18 -13.63 12.41
N THR A 105 18.27 -12.89 12.22
CA THR A 105 18.24 -11.43 12.21
C THR A 105 17.41 -10.88 11.05
N ILE A 106 17.55 -11.48 9.86
CA ILE A 106 16.78 -11.12 8.67
C ILE A 106 15.28 -11.34 8.93
N GLU A 107 14.88 -12.52 9.42
CA GLU A 107 13.47 -12.82 9.71
C GLU A 107 12.88 -11.87 10.76
N HIS A 108 13.63 -11.57 11.82
CA HIS A 108 13.20 -10.63 12.84
C HIS A 108 12.96 -9.23 12.25
N LYS A 109 13.89 -8.74 11.42
CA LYS A 109 13.76 -7.43 10.76
C LYS A 109 12.60 -7.39 9.77
N PHE A 110 12.36 -8.47 9.02
CA PHE A 110 11.19 -8.58 8.15
C PHE A 110 9.87 -8.54 8.94
N SER A 111 9.80 -9.22 10.09
CA SER A 111 8.63 -9.19 10.98
C SER A 111 8.36 -7.79 11.55
N GLU A 112 9.41 -7.10 12.02
CA GLU A 112 9.31 -5.71 12.47
C GLU A 112 8.77 -4.80 11.37
N ILE A 113 9.34 -4.87 10.15
CA ILE A 113 8.87 -4.11 9.00
C ILE A 113 7.41 -4.42 8.69
N HIS A 114 7.00 -5.69 8.71
CA HIS A 114 5.62 -6.08 8.42
C HIS A 114 4.64 -5.45 9.42
N SER A 115 4.96 -5.51 10.71
CA SER A 115 4.14 -4.89 11.76
C SER A 115 4.03 -3.36 11.63
N ILE A 116 5.12 -2.69 11.24
CA ILE A 116 5.14 -1.24 11.02
C ILE A 116 4.30 -0.89 9.78
N THR A 117 4.39 -1.70 8.73
CA THR A 117 3.64 -1.50 7.48
C THR A 117 2.14 -1.68 7.69
N GLU A 118 1.73 -2.67 8.48
CA GLU A 118 0.32 -2.89 8.84
C GLU A 118 -0.25 -1.73 9.69
N ASN A 119 0.55 -1.15 10.57
CA ASN A 119 0.14 -0.01 11.41
C ASN A 119 0.08 1.32 10.65
N LEU A 120 0.95 1.52 9.64
CA LEU A 120 0.97 2.73 8.81
C LEU A 120 -0.09 2.73 7.71
N GLN A 121 -0.50 1.55 7.22
CA GLN A 121 -1.58 1.43 6.25
C GLN A 121 -2.92 1.32 6.95
N ALA A 122 -3.48 2.46 7.36
CA ALA A 122 -4.92 2.53 7.63
C ALA A 122 -5.66 2.01 6.39
N LYS A 123 -6.27 0.81 6.49
CA LYS A 123 -6.94 0.14 5.37
C LYS A 123 -7.82 1.15 4.61
N PRO A 124 -7.55 1.43 3.32
CA PRO A 124 -8.16 2.54 2.61
C PRO A 124 -9.68 2.43 2.70
N LYS A 125 -10.40 3.46 3.14
CA LYS A 125 -11.85 3.36 3.33
C LYS A 125 -12.52 3.16 1.96
N PHE A 126 -13.73 2.60 1.94
CA PHE A 126 -14.48 2.43 0.69
C PHE A 126 -14.63 3.74 -0.08
N SER A 127 -14.82 4.85 0.65
CA SER A 127 -14.84 6.20 0.08
C SER A 127 -13.56 6.55 -0.68
N ASP A 128 -12.41 6.08 -0.22
CA ASP A 128 -11.10 6.50 -0.76
C ASP A 128 -10.81 5.75 -2.07
N ILE A 129 -11.33 4.53 -2.19
CA ILE A 129 -11.29 3.70 -3.39
C ILE A 129 -12.22 4.26 -4.47
N VAL A 130 -13.50 4.45 -4.13
CA VAL A 130 -14.54 4.85 -5.10
C VAL A 130 -14.41 6.31 -5.55
N LYS A 131 -13.71 7.16 -4.78
CA LYS A 131 -13.47 8.57 -5.16
C LYS A 131 -12.40 8.73 -6.24
N LYS A 132 -11.45 7.79 -6.35
CA LYS A 132 -10.27 7.95 -7.20
C LYS A 132 -10.39 7.21 -8.52
N GLN A 133 -11.12 6.11 -8.57
CA GLN A 133 -11.21 5.23 -9.72
C GLN A 133 -12.62 4.67 -9.88
N ASP A 134 -13.00 4.40 -11.13
CA ASP A 134 -14.19 3.62 -11.46
C ASP A 134 -13.95 2.18 -10.95
N VAL A 135 -14.96 1.57 -10.29
CA VAL A 135 -14.85 0.21 -9.74
C VAL A 135 -16.13 -0.59 -10.00
N VAL A 136 -16.03 -1.92 -10.00
CA VAL A 136 -17.19 -2.82 -10.06
C VAL A 136 -17.53 -3.26 -8.64
N ILE A 137 -18.80 -3.11 -8.27
CA ILE A 137 -19.34 -3.52 -6.98
C ILE A 137 -20.26 -4.71 -7.20
N ILE A 138 -19.92 -5.84 -6.59
CA ILE A 138 -20.67 -7.09 -6.66
C ILE A 138 -21.27 -7.35 -5.27
N LYS A 139 -22.58 -7.55 -5.18
CA LYS A 139 -23.28 -7.81 -3.91
C LYS A 139 -24.18 -9.04 -4.02
N PRO A 140 -24.18 -9.96 -3.05
CA PRO A 140 -25.10 -11.08 -3.09
C PRO A 140 -26.54 -10.57 -2.89
N LYS A 141 -27.50 -11.19 -3.58
CA LYS A 141 -28.94 -10.97 -3.32
C LYS A 141 -29.38 -11.69 -2.05
N THR A 142 -28.72 -12.80 -1.72
CA THR A 142 -28.94 -13.59 -0.52
C THR A 142 -28.07 -13.12 0.65
N ASN A 143 -28.44 -13.53 1.87
CA ASN A 143 -27.76 -13.12 3.09
C ASN A 143 -26.52 -13.98 3.36
N GLN A 144 -25.37 -13.61 2.78
CA GLN A 144 -24.09 -14.32 2.92
C GLN A 144 -23.00 -13.39 3.46
N THR A 145 -21.90 -13.95 3.98
CA THR A 145 -20.76 -13.14 4.47
C THR A 145 -19.87 -12.69 3.32
N GLY A 146 -19.16 -11.56 3.48
CA GLY A 146 -18.30 -11.01 2.43
C GLY A 146 -17.11 -11.90 2.03
N LYS A 147 -16.70 -12.83 2.90
CA LYS A 147 -15.66 -13.84 2.59
C LYS A 147 -16.18 -14.88 1.59
N VAL A 148 -17.34 -15.46 1.87
CA VAL A 148 -17.99 -16.44 0.99
C VAL A 148 -18.30 -15.83 -0.38
N THR A 149 -18.76 -14.58 -0.41
CA THR A 149 -18.95 -13.86 -1.68
C THR A 149 -17.64 -13.71 -2.46
N LEU A 150 -16.53 -13.40 -1.79
CA LEU A 150 -15.23 -13.26 -2.46
C LEU A 150 -14.76 -14.59 -3.06
N GLU A 151 -14.86 -15.67 -2.29
CA GLU A 151 -14.47 -17.01 -2.72
C GLU A 151 -15.30 -17.47 -3.93
N SER A 152 -16.62 -17.26 -3.91
CA SER A 152 -17.51 -17.56 -5.04
C SER A 152 -17.13 -16.77 -6.29
N ILE A 153 -16.80 -15.48 -6.15
CA ILE A 153 -16.37 -14.64 -7.27
C ILE A 153 -15.04 -15.16 -7.85
N GLN A 154 -14.08 -15.50 -7.00
CA GLN A 154 -12.78 -16.02 -7.42
C GLN A 154 -12.88 -17.37 -8.15
N GLN A 155 -13.82 -18.22 -7.74
CA GLN A 155 -14.06 -19.51 -8.41
C GLN A 155 -14.75 -19.35 -9.77
N THR A 156 -15.57 -18.29 -9.93
CA THR A 156 -16.40 -18.12 -11.14
C THR A 156 -15.72 -17.24 -12.20
N ILE A 157 -14.90 -16.29 -11.78
CA ILE A 157 -14.26 -15.31 -12.64
C ILE A 157 -12.75 -15.45 -12.50
N ASP A 158 -12.10 -15.86 -13.57
CA ASP A 158 -10.64 -15.80 -13.71
C ASP A 158 -10.25 -14.51 -14.44
N PRO A 159 -9.65 -13.51 -13.76
CA PRO A 159 -9.24 -12.26 -14.39
C PRO A 159 -8.09 -12.41 -15.38
N VAL A 160 -7.26 -13.46 -15.24
CA VAL A 160 -6.08 -13.67 -16.10
C VAL A 160 -6.52 -14.25 -17.44
N ALA A 161 -7.40 -15.25 -17.41
CA ALA A 161 -7.96 -15.85 -18.63
C ALA A 161 -8.74 -14.85 -19.49
N GLU A 162 -9.38 -13.86 -18.86
CA GLU A 162 -10.22 -12.85 -19.52
C GLU A 162 -9.46 -11.56 -19.87
N ASP A 163 -8.14 -11.51 -19.65
CA ASP A 163 -7.26 -10.34 -19.88
C ASP A 163 -7.77 -9.07 -19.15
N ILE A 164 -8.01 -9.18 -17.84
CA ILE A 164 -8.50 -8.10 -16.98
C ILE A 164 -7.44 -7.71 -15.96
N GLY A 165 -6.91 -6.48 -16.07
CA GLY A 165 -5.97 -5.92 -15.11
C GLY A 165 -6.64 -5.49 -13.81
N VAL A 166 -6.73 -6.40 -12.83
CA VAL A 166 -7.22 -6.09 -11.48
C VAL A 166 -6.15 -5.39 -10.64
N ASN A 167 -6.50 -4.25 -10.06
CA ASN A 167 -5.61 -3.44 -9.22
C ASN A 167 -5.78 -3.79 -7.73
N HIS A 168 -7.03 -3.82 -7.27
CA HIS A 168 -7.34 -4.09 -5.87
C HIS A 168 -8.71 -4.71 -5.70
N VAL A 169 -8.82 -5.57 -4.70
CA VAL A 169 -10.07 -6.22 -4.31
C VAL A 169 -10.33 -5.94 -2.84
N LYS A 170 -11.56 -5.52 -2.51
CA LYS A 170 -11.94 -5.20 -1.14
C LYS A 170 -13.32 -5.72 -0.78
N GLN A 171 -13.40 -6.40 0.37
CA GLN A 171 -14.65 -6.79 0.99
C GLN A 171 -15.32 -5.59 1.71
N LEU A 172 -16.62 -5.44 1.52
CA LEU A 172 -17.47 -4.44 2.17
C LEU A 172 -18.11 -5.01 3.43
N ARG A 173 -18.33 -4.14 4.42
CA ARG A 173 -19.15 -4.48 5.60
C ARG A 173 -20.57 -4.92 5.21
N ASN A 174 -21.10 -4.40 4.10
CA ASN A 174 -22.40 -4.78 3.55
C ASN A 174 -22.32 -6.00 2.63
N ARG A 175 -21.47 -6.98 2.94
CA ARG A 175 -21.41 -8.32 2.31
C ARG A 175 -21.02 -8.35 0.82
N GLY A 176 -20.76 -7.20 0.22
CA GLY A 176 -20.32 -7.07 -1.17
C GLY A 176 -18.80 -7.06 -1.32
N VAL A 177 -18.36 -7.22 -2.55
CA VAL A 177 -16.96 -7.13 -2.95
C VAL A 177 -16.84 -5.99 -3.95
N VAL A 178 -15.76 -5.22 -3.80
CA VAL A 178 -15.36 -4.15 -4.73
C VAL A 178 -14.12 -4.62 -5.46
N ILE A 179 -14.14 -4.50 -6.78
CA ILE A 179 -13.01 -4.83 -7.63
C ILE A 179 -12.67 -3.57 -8.43
N GLY A 180 -11.47 -3.06 -8.21
CA GLY A 180 -10.92 -1.97 -9.01
C GLY A 180 -9.98 -2.51 -10.08
N CYS A 181 -10.08 -1.95 -11.28
CA CYS A 181 -9.23 -2.30 -12.42
C CYS A 181 -8.30 -1.13 -12.78
N ASN A 182 -7.23 -1.42 -13.51
CA ASN A 182 -6.26 -0.42 -13.95
C ASN A 182 -6.81 0.46 -15.09
N LYS A 183 -7.55 -0.13 -16.04
CA LYS A 183 -8.12 0.56 -17.20
C LYS A 183 -9.64 0.64 -17.13
N LYS A 184 -10.22 1.67 -17.73
CA LYS A 184 -11.69 1.84 -17.83
C LYS A 184 -12.36 0.78 -18.71
N GLU A 185 -11.65 0.28 -19.71
CA GLU A 185 -12.12 -0.80 -20.59
C GLU A 185 -12.30 -2.10 -19.80
N ASP A 186 -11.33 -2.45 -18.97
CA ASP A 186 -11.34 -3.62 -18.10
C ASP A 186 -12.53 -3.62 -17.14
N ILE A 187 -12.93 -2.46 -16.63
CA ILE A 187 -14.14 -2.31 -15.78
C ILE A 187 -15.41 -2.67 -16.56
N THR A 188 -15.45 -2.31 -17.84
CA THR A 188 -16.59 -2.61 -18.69
C THR A 188 -16.63 -4.09 -19.04
N LYS A 189 -15.49 -4.69 -19.37
CA LYS A 189 -15.36 -6.14 -19.57
C LYS A 189 -15.76 -6.91 -18.31
N LEU A 190 -15.16 -6.56 -17.17
CA LEU A 190 -15.41 -7.19 -15.88
C LEU A 190 -16.89 -7.12 -15.49
N HIS A 191 -17.53 -5.96 -15.68
CA HIS A 191 -18.96 -5.83 -15.43
C HIS A 191 -19.79 -6.77 -16.31
N ASN A 192 -19.51 -6.83 -17.62
CA ASN A 192 -20.29 -7.65 -18.54
C ASN A 192 -20.14 -9.14 -18.21
N ILE A 193 -18.91 -9.60 -17.96
CA ILE A 193 -18.62 -10.99 -17.57
C ILE A 193 -19.27 -11.31 -16.22
N SER A 194 -19.17 -10.41 -15.25
CA SER A 194 -19.81 -10.59 -13.95
C SER A 194 -21.33 -10.65 -14.08
N THR A 195 -21.94 -9.81 -14.93
CA THR A 195 -23.38 -9.83 -15.19
C THR A 195 -23.81 -11.12 -15.87
N GLN A 196 -23.02 -11.64 -16.80
CA GLN A 196 -23.31 -12.90 -17.49
C GLN A 196 -23.16 -14.12 -16.56
N LYS A 197 -22.07 -14.20 -15.80
CA LYS A 197 -21.75 -15.38 -14.98
C LYS A 197 -22.43 -15.38 -13.60
N LEU A 198 -22.66 -14.20 -13.01
CA LEU A 198 -23.11 -14.05 -11.61
C LEU A 198 -24.41 -13.24 -11.47
N GLY A 199 -25.03 -12.78 -12.56
CA GLY A 199 -26.19 -11.86 -12.51
C GLY A 199 -27.45 -12.43 -11.86
N GLU A 200 -27.59 -13.76 -11.81
CA GLU A 200 -28.72 -14.45 -11.18
C GLU A 200 -28.69 -14.30 -9.65
N ASP A 201 -27.55 -14.59 -9.02
CA ASP A 201 -27.41 -14.57 -7.56
C ASP A 201 -26.89 -13.24 -7.00
N TYR A 202 -26.25 -12.42 -7.84
CA TYR A 202 -25.58 -11.20 -7.42
C TYR A 202 -26.13 -9.96 -8.13
N THR A 203 -26.16 -8.85 -7.39
CA THR A 203 -26.36 -7.50 -7.93
C THR A 203 -25.01 -6.89 -8.25
N ILE A 204 -24.75 -6.68 -9.54
CA ILE A 204 -23.52 -6.06 -10.03
C ILE A 204 -23.80 -4.62 -10.44
N ARG A 205 -22.92 -3.71 -10.04
CA ARG A 205 -23.02 -2.28 -10.38
C ARG A 205 -21.65 -1.71 -10.69
N LYS A 206 -21.55 -0.91 -11.76
CA LYS A 206 -20.42 0.00 -11.94
C LYS A 206 -20.57 1.19 -11.01
N SER A 207 -19.52 1.55 -10.28
CA SER A 207 -19.47 2.86 -9.63
C SER A 207 -18.90 3.86 -10.62
N GLY A 208 -19.66 4.91 -10.89
CA GLY A 208 -19.12 6.11 -11.52
C GLY A 208 -18.83 7.17 -10.47
N LEU A 209 -17.94 8.11 -10.83
CA LEU A 209 -17.79 9.35 -10.11
C LEU A 209 -19.15 10.04 -9.98
N ARG A 210 -19.54 10.37 -8.74
CA ARG A 210 -20.76 11.12 -8.48
C ARG A 210 -20.44 12.60 -8.44
N ASN A 211 -21.31 13.41 -9.04
CA ASN A 211 -21.24 14.85 -8.90
C ASN A 211 -21.30 15.23 -7.41
N PRO A 212 -20.42 16.14 -6.93
CA PRO A 212 -20.47 16.62 -5.56
C PRO A 212 -21.85 17.18 -5.24
N MET A 213 -22.34 16.88 -4.03
CA MET A 213 -23.67 17.29 -3.57
C MET A 213 -23.52 18.30 -2.43
N ILE A 214 -24.09 19.49 -2.63
CA ILE A 214 -24.18 20.53 -1.60
C ILE A 214 -25.58 20.44 -0.98
N LYS A 215 -25.63 20.16 0.33
CA LYS A 215 -26.88 20.09 1.08
C LYS A 215 -26.99 21.31 1.98
N ILE A 216 -28.01 22.14 1.75
CA ILE A 216 -28.30 23.32 2.58
C ILE A 216 -29.50 23.00 3.46
N VAL A 217 -29.31 23.13 4.77
CA VAL A 217 -30.31 22.83 5.80
C VAL A 217 -30.72 24.11 6.51
N GLY A 218 -31.98 24.15 6.99
CA GLY A 218 -32.42 25.21 7.91
C GLY A 218 -32.82 26.53 7.24
N LEU A 219 -33.02 26.55 5.92
CA LEU A 219 -33.55 27.72 5.22
C LEU A 219 -34.98 28.02 5.72
N SER A 220 -35.16 29.25 6.20
CA SER A 220 -36.42 29.81 6.70
C SER A 220 -37.36 30.21 5.56
N GLU A 221 -36.80 30.72 4.46
CA GLU A 221 -37.53 31.17 3.28
C GLU A 221 -37.50 30.13 2.15
N SER A 222 -38.48 30.20 1.26
CA SER A 222 -38.49 29.42 0.03
C SER A 222 -37.55 30.02 -1.00
N TYR A 223 -36.27 29.66 -0.91
CA TYR A 223 -35.32 29.94 -1.99
C TYR A 223 -35.51 28.97 -3.16
N ASN A 224 -35.51 29.50 -4.38
CA ASN A 224 -35.42 28.70 -5.58
C ASN A 224 -33.98 28.15 -5.74
N GLU A 225 -33.85 26.94 -6.29
CA GLU A 225 -32.57 26.28 -6.52
C GLU A 225 -31.62 27.14 -7.37
N GLU A 226 -32.12 27.77 -8.42
CA GLU A 226 -31.36 28.64 -9.31
C GLU A 226 -30.85 29.90 -8.62
N SER A 227 -31.66 30.47 -7.73
CA SER A 227 -31.27 31.66 -6.96
C SER A 227 -30.15 31.32 -5.98
N LEU A 228 -30.22 30.16 -5.31
CA LEU A 228 -29.15 29.70 -4.42
C LEU A 228 -27.88 29.34 -5.18
N LYS A 229 -27.99 28.66 -6.33
CA LYS A 229 -26.84 28.38 -7.21
C LYS A 229 -26.14 29.68 -7.63
N ARG A 230 -26.90 30.71 -7.98
CA ARG A 230 -26.35 32.05 -8.28
C ARG A 230 -25.67 32.68 -7.08
N CYS A 231 -26.26 32.62 -5.88
CA CYS A 231 -25.63 33.15 -4.67
C CYS A 231 -24.29 32.46 -4.36
N ILE A 232 -24.24 31.13 -4.42
CA ILE A 232 -23.03 30.33 -4.13
C ILE A 232 -21.93 30.62 -5.15
N THR A 233 -22.28 30.68 -6.43
CA THR A 233 -21.30 30.95 -7.50
C THR A 233 -20.84 32.41 -7.55
N ARG A 234 -21.64 33.35 -7.03
CA ARG A 234 -21.22 34.74 -6.82
C ARG A 234 -20.20 34.86 -5.68
N GLN A 235 -20.34 34.06 -4.62
CA GLN A 235 -19.38 34.06 -3.50
C GLN A 235 -18.03 33.47 -3.89
N LYS A 236 -17.99 32.48 -4.80
CA LYS A 236 -16.74 31.87 -5.26
C LYS A 236 -16.73 31.67 -6.77
N SER A 237 -15.99 32.52 -7.46
CA SER A 237 -15.92 32.56 -8.94
C SER A 237 -15.44 31.25 -9.57
N THR A 238 -14.59 30.49 -8.89
CA THR A 238 -14.11 29.17 -9.37
C THR A 238 -15.22 28.13 -9.50
N LEU A 239 -16.40 28.37 -8.91
CA LEU A 239 -17.56 27.49 -9.04
C LEU A 239 -18.42 27.81 -10.28
N LYS A 240 -18.15 28.90 -11.01
CA LYS A 240 -18.92 29.29 -12.21
C LYS A 240 -18.85 28.23 -13.31
N ASP A 241 -17.67 27.66 -13.55
CA ASP A 241 -17.47 26.60 -14.55
C ASP A 241 -17.95 25.23 -14.07
N LEU A 242 -18.44 25.15 -12.82
CA LEU A 242 -18.89 23.94 -12.17
C LEU A 242 -20.41 23.93 -11.96
N VAL A 243 -21.18 24.98 -12.28
CA VAL A 243 -22.62 25.10 -11.98
C VAL A 243 -23.45 23.86 -12.33
N ASN A 244 -23.11 23.17 -13.42
CA ASN A 244 -23.81 21.96 -13.89
C ASN A 244 -23.20 20.65 -13.37
N ARG A 245 -22.06 20.72 -12.68
CA ARG A 245 -21.26 19.58 -12.17
C ARG A 245 -21.50 19.28 -10.70
N TRP A 246 -22.37 20.01 -10.00
CA TRP A 246 -22.78 19.72 -8.62
C TRP A 246 -24.29 19.71 -8.46
N LYS A 247 -24.76 18.91 -7.50
CA LYS A 247 -26.17 18.77 -7.15
C LYS A 247 -26.48 19.61 -5.90
N LEU A 248 -27.53 20.43 -5.95
CA LEU A 248 -28.01 21.17 -4.80
C LEU A 248 -29.24 20.46 -4.19
N VAL A 249 -29.23 20.23 -2.87
CA VAL A 249 -30.38 19.68 -2.14
C VAL A 249 -30.76 20.65 -1.03
N ILE A 250 -32.01 21.12 -1.06
CA ILE A 250 -32.55 22.08 -0.10
C ILE A 250 -33.43 21.34 0.90
N CYS A 251 -33.08 21.39 2.18
CA CYS A 251 -33.89 20.87 3.27
C CYS A 251 -34.52 22.02 4.05
N LYS A 252 -35.82 22.25 3.83
CA LYS A 252 -36.61 23.27 4.53
C LYS A 252 -36.67 22.96 6.03
N LYS A 253 -36.69 24.02 6.84
CA LYS A 253 -36.89 23.90 8.29
C LYS A 253 -38.27 23.28 8.56
N MET A 254 -38.31 22.20 9.35
CA MET A 254 -39.57 21.63 9.81
C MET A 254 -40.31 22.65 10.68
N LYS A 255 -41.57 22.94 10.35
CA LYS A 255 -42.46 23.68 11.25
C LYS A 255 -42.70 22.79 12.48
N LYS A 256 -42.32 23.26 13.67
CA LYS A 256 -42.71 22.58 14.91
C LYS A 256 -44.24 22.58 14.96
N LYS A 257 -44.88 21.40 14.91
CA LYS A 257 -46.28 21.28 15.32
C LYS A 257 -46.29 21.55 16.83
N ASN A 258 -47.00 22.61 17.26
CA ASN A 258 -47.37 22.71 18.66
C ASN A 258 -48.35 21.58 18.94
N ILE A 259 -47.89 20.58 19.69
CA ILE A 259 -48.67 19.39 20.08
C ILE A 259 -49.61 19.72 21.27
N TRP A 260 -49.60 20.96 21.76
CA TRP A 260 -50.45 21.41 22.86
C TRP A 260 -51.33 22.58 22.40
N ARG A 261 -52.53 22.26 21.95
CA ARG A 261 -53.72 23.13 21.94
C ARG A 261 -54.95 22.27 22.09
#